data_AF-K0Z795-F1
#
_entry.id   AF-K0Z795-F1
#
_cell.length_a   1.000
_cell.length_b   1.000
_cell.length_c   1.000
_cell.angle_alpha   90.00
_cell.angle_beta   90.00
_cell.angle_gamma   90.00
#
_symmetry.space_group_name_H-M   'P 1'
#
loop_
_entity.id
_entity.type
_entity.pdbx_description
1 polymer ?
#
loop_
_entity_poly.entity_id
_entity_poly.type
_entity_poly.pdbx_seq_one_letter_code
_entity_poly.pdbx_strand_id
1 'polypeptide(L)'
;MGLSPSRFGWSFLLAWVFCVFYLGTIDCRFLIEPALHSKSLPFLTQLIVSGLPVFASIATIGYAIATEPRMGEIADRPRMRVVSPLIASIGTIAYFLPLPDSTWALPVFIAASMATGIGSGFMWLLWGSFYSRIPQDHTEVLAPASAAIAALLTLASSAMSGWVGIAFVASFPIISGMSLE
;
A
#
# COMPACT_ATOMS: atom_id res chain seq x y z
N MET A 1 -2.30 22.80 -21.40
CA MET A 1 -3.20 21.85 -20.71
C MET A 1 -2.86 21.86 -19.23
N GLY A 2 -3.78 22.28 -18.37
CA GLY A 2 -3.52 22.39 -16.93
C GLY A 2 -3.30 21.02 -16.29
N LEU A 3 -2.40 20.95 -15.30
CA LEU A 3 -2.21 19.78 -14.46
C LEU A 3 -3.54 19.49 -13.74
N SER A 4 -4.27 18.47 -14.18
CA SER A 4 -5.48 18.05 -13.46
C SER A 4 -5.07 17.40 -12.14
N PRO A 5 -5.80 17.65 -11.03
CA PRO A 5 -5.51 17.05 -9.72
C PRO A 5 -5.41 15.51 -9.76
N SER A 6 -6.10 14.87 -10.70
CA SER A 6 -6.06 13.42 -10.94
C SER A 6 -4.65 12.88 -11.21
N ARG A 7 -3.75 13.69 -11.79
CA ARG A 7 -2.37 13.26 -12.10
C ARG A 7 -1.49 13.07 -10.86
N PHE A 8 -1.91 13.58 -9.69
CA PHE A 8 -1.18 13.43 -8.43
C PHE A 8 -1.66 12.24 -7.59
N GLY A 9 -2.61 11.44 -8.07
CA GLY A 9 -3.07 10.25 -7.36
C GLY A 9 -1.94 9.26 -7.00
N TRP A 10 -0.88 9.24 -7.79
CA TRP A 10 0.34 8.48 -7.53
C TRP A 10 1.06 8.89 -6.24
N SER A 11 1.04 10.19 -5.90
CA SER A 11 1.65 10.69 -4.67
C SER A 11 1.02 10.07 -3.42
N PHE A 12 -0.30 9.83 -3.44
CA PHE A 12 -1.00 9.15 -2.34
C PHE A 12 -0.59 7.68 -2.24
N LEU A 13 -0.42 6.98 -3.36
CA LEU A 13 0.08 5.60 -3.35
C LEU A 13 1.51 5.54 -2.79
N LEU A 14 2.40 6.44 -3.23
CA LEU A 14 3.77 6.53 -2.69
C LEU A 14 3.77 6.85 -1.19
N ALA A 15 2.99 7.84 -0.77
CA ALA A 15 2.85 8.21 0.64
C ALA A 15 2.37 7.01 1.46
N TRP A 16 1.37 6.29 0.97
CA TRP A 16 0.85 5.10 1.63
C TRP A 16 1.91 4.02 1.81
N VAL A 17 2.71 3.73 0.78
CA VAL A 17 3.80 2.74 0.89
C VAL A 17 4.78 3.13 2.00
N PHE A 18 5.22 4.39 2.05
CA PHE A 18 6.11 4.84 3.12
C PHE A 18 5.44 4.77 4.50
N CYS A 19 4.17 5.19 4.59
CA CYS A 19 3.45 5.26 5.85
C CYS A 19 3.12 3.88 6.44
N VAL A 20 2.74 2.88 5.62
CA VAL A 20 2.38 1.54 6.11
C VAL A 20 3.54 0.87 6.85
N PHE A 21 4.77 1.05 6.38
CA PHE A 21 5.95 0.49 7.07
C PHE A 21 6.42 1.36 8.25
N TYR A 22 6.10 2.66 8.23
CA TYR A 22 6.50 3.60 9.27
C TYR A 22 5.52 3.67 10.45
N LEU A 23 4.22 3.48 10.24
CA LEU A 23 3.23 3.37 11.32
C LEU A 23 3.52 2.19 12.26
N GLY A 24 4.22 1.15 11.79
CA GLY A 24 4.72 0.06 12.63
C GLY A 24 5.88 0.44 13.55
N THR A 25 6.50 1.62 13.38
CA THR A 25 7.61 2.10 14.23
C THR A 25 7.18 3.19 15.21
N ILE A 26 6.09 3.92 14.94
CA ILE A 26 5.47 4.90 15.84
C ILE A 26 4.29 4.25 16.58
N ASP A 27 4.45 4.01 17.88
CA ASP A 27 3.41 3.67 18.88
C ASP A 27 2.47 2.46 18.63
N CYS A 28 2.46 1.84 17.45
CA CYS A 28 1.61 0.67 17.18
C CYS A 28 2.32 -0.67 17.44
N ARG A 29 3.60 -0.64 17.87
CA ARG A 29 4.37 -1.84 18.27
C ARG A 29 3.74 -2.62 19.42
N PHE A 30 2.95 -1.96 20.26
CA PHE A 30 2.27 -2.59 21.40
C PHE A 30 1.21 -3.65 21.02
N LEU A 31 0.89 -3.84 19.74
CA LEU A 31 -0.19 -4.75 19.29
C LEU A 31 0.29 -6.09 18.74
N ILE A 32 1.60 -6.32 18.63
CA ILE A 32 2.20 -7.61 18.24
C ILE A 32 3.29 -8.05 19.25
N GLU A 33 3.75 -7.15 20.12
CA GLU A 33 4.96 -7.35 20.93
C GLU A 33 4.92 -8.23 22.20
N PRO A 34 3.83 -8.83 22.72
CA PRO A 34 4.02 -9.71 23.88
C PRO A 34 4.57 -11.10 23.51
N ALA A 35 4.25 -11.65 22.33
CA ALA A 35 4.53 -13.06 22.05
C ALA A 35 5.91 -13.34 21.43
N LEU A 36 6.44 -12.44 20.60
CA LEU A 36 7.67 -12.69 19.83
C LEU A 36 8.96 -12.31 20.57
N HIS A 37 8.91 -11.44 21.57
CA HIS A 37 10.11 -11.01 22.30
C HIS A 37 10.67 -12.11 23.24
N SER A 38 9.86 -13.14 23.56
CA SER A 38 10.29 -14.26 24.42
C SER A 38 11.17 -15.30 23.71
N LYS A 39 11.20 -15.31 22.37
CA LYS A 39 12.07 -16.18 21.57
C LYS A 39 12.60 -15.39 20.39
N SER A 40 13.91 -15.13 20.37
CA SER A 40 14.61 -14.55 19.23
C SER A 40 14.36 -15.39 17.96
N LEU A 41 13.35 -15.03 17.17
CA LEU A 41 13.13 -15.68 15.89
C LEU A 41 14.31 -15.38 14.97
N PRO A 42 14.74 -16.35 14.14
CA PRO A 42 15.81 -16.15 13.17
C PRO A 42 15.51 -14.91 12.32
N PHE A 43 16.53 -14.10 12.05
CA PHE A 43 16.44 -12.87 11.23
C PHE A 43 15.62 -13.07 9.95
N LEU A 44 15.77 -14.21 9.28
CA LEU A 44 15.05 -14.57 8.06
C LEU A 44 13.53 -14.61 8.25
N THR A 45 13.05 -15.06 9.42
CA THR A 45 11.61 -15.11 9.70
C THR A 45 11.04 -13.73 9.97
N GLN A 46 11.80 -12.87 10.66
CA GLN A 46 11.41 -11.46 10.86
C GLN A 46 11.37 -10.70 9.53
N LEU A 47 12.33 -10.96 8.64
CA LEU A 47 12.38 -10.37 7.31
C LEU A 47 11.18 -10.81 6.45
N ILE A 48 10.83 -12.10 6.48
CA ILE A 48 9.68 -12.65 5.73
C ILE A 48 8.36 -12.09 6.25
N VAL A 49 8.17 -12.03 7.57
CA VAL A 49 6.94 -11.52 8.20
C VAL A 49 6.79 -10.02 7.98
N SER A 50 7.86 -9.24 8.13
CA SER A 50 7.84 -7.78 7.92
C SER A 50 7.71 -7.41 6.44
N GLY A 51 8.32 -8.21 5.56
CA GLY A 51 8.27 -8.03 4.11
C GLY A 51 7.05 -8.66 3.44
N LEU A 52 6.17 -9.35 4.18
CA LEU A 52 5.05 -10.12 3.62
C LEU A 52 4.16 -9.29 2.67
N PRO A 53 3.76 -8.04 2.99
CA PRO A 53 3.02 -7.19 2.05
C PRO A 53 3.80 -6.92 0.76
N VAL A 54 5.12 -6.72 0.85
CA VAL A 54 5.99 -6.47 -0.31
C VAL A 54 6.04 -7.70 -1.21
N PHE A 55 6.30 -8.88 -0.63
CA PHE A 55 6.34 -10.14 -1.38
C PHE A 55 4.99 -10.44 -2.04
N ALA A 56 3.87 -10.22 -1.35
CA ALA A 56 2.53 -10.36 -1.91
C ALA A 56 2.28 -9.40 -3.08
N SER A 57 2.77 -8.16 -2.99
CA SER A 57 2.69 -7.17 -4.06
C SER A 57 3.50 -7.59 -5.29
N ILE A 58 4.74 -8.04 -5.10
CA ILE A 58 5.60 -8.54 -6.19
C ILE A 58 4.96 -9.77 -6.84
N ALA A 59 4.46 -10.71 -6.05
CA ALA A 59 3.79 -11.90 -6.54
C ALA A 59 2.52 -11.55 -7.33
N THR A 60 1.76 -10.54 -6.90
CA THR A 60 0.57 -10.05 -7.61
C THR A 60 0.93 -9.44 -8.96
N ILE A 61 2.01 -8.64 -9.02
CA ILE A 61 2.52 -8.09 -10.28
C ILE A 61 2.99 -9.20 -11.22
N GLY A 62 3.78 -10.16 -10.71
CA GLY A 62 4.23 -11.31 -11.50
C GLY A 62 3.07 -12.17 -12.01
N TYR A 63 2.05 -12.39 -11.18
CA TYR A 63 0.83 -13.08 -11.57
C TYR A 63 0.06 -12.34 -12.67
N ALA A 64 -0.07 -11.02 -12.55
CA ALA A 64 -0.71 -10.20 -13.58
C ALA A 64 0.01 -10.29 -14.92
N ILE A 65 1.34 -10.13 -14.93
CA ILE A 65 2.16 -10.25 -16.14
C ILE A 65 2.02 -11.65 -16.76
N ALA A 66 2.03 -12.71 -15.94
CA ALA A 66 1.88 -14.08 -16.43
C ALA A 66 0.48 -14.39 -17.00
N THR A 67 -0.56 -13.69 -16.55
CA THR A 67 -1.95 -13.92 -16.96
C THR A 67 -2.42 -12.98 -18.07
N GLU A 68 -1.72 -11.88 -18.30
CA GLU A 68 -2.00 -10.90 -19.34
C GLU A 68 -2.17 -11.52 -20.75
N PRO A 69 -1.32 -12.46 -21.22
CA PRO A 69 -1.49 -13.06 -22.55
C PRO A 69 -2.79 -13.85 -22.72
N ARG A 70 -3.44 -14.24 -21.62
CA ARG A 70 -4.67 -15.05 -21.62
C ARG A 70 -5.92 -14.23 -21.32
N MET A 71 -5.80 -13.16 -20.55
CA MET A 71 -6.93 -12.44 -19.96
C MET A 71 -7.04 -10.98 -20.40
N GLY A 72 -6.11 -10.50 -21.23
CA GLY A 72 -5.99 -9.09 -21.61
C GLY A 72 -5.39 -8.22 -20.51
N GLU A 73 -5.20 -6.94 -20.80
CA GLU A 73 -4.61 -5.99 -19.86
C GLU A 73 -5.51 -5.84 -18.62
N ILE A 74 -5.00 -6.24 -17.45
CA ILE A 74 -5.74 -6.14 -16.19
C ILE A 74 -6.10 -4.68 -15.89
N ALA A 75 -5.28 -3.73 -16.36
CA ALA A 75 -5.49 -2.31 -16.18
C ALA A 75 -6.72 -1.75 -16.94
N ASP A 76 -7.22 -2.45 -17.95
CA ASP A 76 -8.40 -2.02 -18.72
C ASP A 76 -9.71 -2.29 -18.00
N ARG A 77 -9.70 -3.07 -16.91
CA ARG A 77 -10.91 -3.39 -16.15
C ARG A 77 -11.26 -2.23 -15.21
N PRO A 78 -12.36 -1.48 -15.44
CA PRO A 78 -12.69 -0.30 -14.62
C PRO A 78 -12.94 -0.65 -13.15
N ARG A 79 -13.41 -1.87 -12.87
CA ARG A 79 -13.63 -2.36 -11.50
C ARG A 79 -12.33 -2.45 -10.70
N MET A 80 -11.18 -2.70 -11.34
CA MET A 80 -9.89 -2.83 -10.64
C MET A 80 -9.42 -1.50 -10.04
N ARG A 81 -9.85 -0.36 -10.61
CA ARG A 81 -9.58 0.98 -10.08
C ARG A 81 -10.22 1.22 -8.71
N VAL A 82 -11.30 0.49 -8.40
CA VAL A 82 -12.03 0.60 -7.12
C VAL A 82 -11.71 -0.56 -6.19
N VAL A 83 -11.62 -1.79 -6.72
CA VAL A 83 -11.38 -2.98 -5.89
C VAL A 83 -9.98 -3.01 -5.31
N SER A 84 -8.95 -2.68 -6.09
CA SER A 84 -7.57 -2.70 -5.60
C SER A 84 -7.29 -1.73 -4.45
N PRO A 85 -7.71 -0.44 -4.50
CA PRO A 85 -7.50 0.44 -3.37
C PRO A 85 -8.35 0.07 -2.16
N LEU A 86 -9.58 -0.44 -2.34
CA LEU A 86 -10.40 -0.92 -1.22
C LEU A 86 -9.73 -2.07 -0.48
N ILE A 87 -9.20 -3.04 -1.22
CA ILE A 87 -8.45 -4.17 -0.63
C ILE A 87 -7.23 -3.66 0.14
N ALA A 88 -6.46 -2.72 -0.43
CA ALA A 88 -5.29 -2.14 0.23
C ALA A 88 -5.66 -1.36 1.51
N SER A 89 -6.72 -0.55 1.46
CA SER A 89 -7.22 0.23 2.61
C SER A 89 -7.75 -0.65 3.74
N ILE A 90 -8.59 -1.65 3.40
CA ILE A 90 -9.10 -2.60 4.40
C ILE A 90 -7.95 -3.42 4.98
N GLY A 91 -7.02 -3.87 4.14
CA GLY A 91 -5.81 -4.56 4.55
C GLY A 91 -4.99 -3.72 5.52
N THR A 92 -4.82 -2.43 5.25
CA THR A 92 -4.09 -1.48 6.12
C THR A 92 -4.76 -1.37 7.49
N ILE A 93 -6.09 -1.18 7.54
CA ILE A 93 -6.81 -1.09 8.83
C ILE A 93 -6.69 -2.41 9.61
N ALA A 94 -6.87 -3.55 8.94
CA ALA A 94 -6.78 -4.87 9.55
C ALA A 94 -5.35 -5.18 10.03
N TYR A 95 -4.32 -4.65 9.36
CA TYR A 95 -2.92 -4.84 9.71
C TYR A 95 -2.58 -4.21 11.07
N PHE A 96 -3.24 -3.10 11.42
CA PHE A 96 -3.05 -2.39 12.69
C PHE A 96 -4.12 -2.73 13.75
N LEU A 97 -4.94 -3.76 13.53
CA LEU A 97 -5.99 -4.11 14.48
C LEU A 97 -5.38 -4.65 15.79
N PRO A 98 -5.76 -4.11 16.96
CA PRO A 98 -5.28 -4.59 18.26
C PRO A 98 -5.92 -5.94 18.57
N LEU A 99 -5.21 -7.02 18.27
CA LEU A 99 -5.64 -8.36 18.66
C LEU A 99 -4.89 -8.76 19.94
N PRO A 100 -5.61 -9.18 21.01
CA PRO A 100 -4.98 -9.79 22.18
C PRO A 100 -4.11 -10.99 21.78
N ASP A 101 -3.20 -11.44 22.65
CA ASP A 101 -2.39 -12.67 22.48
C ASP A 101 -3.30 -13.90 22.32
N SER A 102 -3.82 -14.06 21.12
CA SER A 102 -4.85 -14.98 20.71
C SER A 102 -4.32 -15.75 19.51
N THR A 103 -4.77 -16.99 19.38
CA THR A 103 -4.46 -17.83 18.21
C THR A 103 -4.84 -17.17 16.88
N TRP A 104 -5.71 -16.15 16.89
CA TRP A 104 -6.17 -15.41 15.71
C TRP A 104 -5.26 -14.24 15.30
N ALA A 105 -4.34 -13.78 16.15
CA ALA A 105 -3.48 -12.63 15.85
C ALA A 105 -2.62 -12.85 14.60
N LEU A 106 -1.94 -14.00 14.53
CA LEU A 106 -1.07 -14.35 13.39
C LEU A 106 -1.85 -14.57 12.08
N PRO A 107 -2.94 -15.35 12.03
CA PRO A 107 -3.76 -15.49 10.83
C PRO A 107 -4.31 -14.15 10.31
N VAL A 108 -4.80 -13.28 11.19
CA VAL A 108 -5.31 -11.96 10.78
C VAL A 108 -4.19 -11.08 10.26
N PHE A 109 -3.02 -11.07 10.91
CA PHE A 109 -1.84 -10.35 10.41
C PHE A 109 -1.43 -10.81 9.01
N ILE A 110 -1.38 -12.13 8.78
CA ILE A 110 -1.03 -12.70 7.46
C ILE A 110 -2.08 -12.27 6.42
N ALA A 111 -3.37 -12.44 6.72
CA ALA A 111 -4.44 -12.07 5.80
C ALA A 111 -4.44 -10.56 5.48
N ALA A 112 -4.24 -9.72 6.49
CA ALA A 112 -4.14 -8.27 6.35
C ALA A 112 -2.91 -7.85 5.52
N SER A 113 -1.76 -8.47 5.77
CA SER A 113 -0.53 -8.26 5.00
C SER A 113 -0.71 -8.65 3.54
N MET A 114 -1.34 -9.80 3.28
CA MET A 114 -1.66 -10.26 1.93
C MET A 114 -2.63 -9.32 1.23
N ALA A 115 -3.71 -8.90 1.90
CA ALA A 115 -4.66 -7.94 1.34
C ALA A 115 -3.96 -6.62 0.98
N THR A 116 -3.17 -6.06 1.91
CA THR A 116 -2.34 -4.87 1.71
C THR A 116 -1.47 -5.00 0.47
N GLY A 117 -0.71 -6.10 0.35
CA GLY A 117 0.18 -6.35 -0.78
C GLY A 117 -0.53 -6.62 -2.11
N ILE A 118 -1.61 -7.39 -2.11
CA ILE A 118 -2.39 -7.70 -3.32
C ILE A 118 -3.05 -6.42 -3.86
N GLY A 119 -3.70 -5.65 -2.98
CA GLY A 119 -4.31 -4.37 -3.33
C GLY A 119 -3.27 -3.42 -3.93
N SER A 120 -2.11 -3.27 -3.26
CA SER A 120 -1.04 -2.41 -3.78
C SER A 120 -0.48 -2.89 -5.11
N GLY A 121 -0.25 -4.19 -5.27
CA GLY A 121 0.31 -4.75 -6.50
C GLY A 121 -0.53 -4.40 -7.73
N PHE A 122 -1.85 -4.51 -7.62
CA PHE A 122 -2.75 -4.07 -8.69
C PHE A 122 -2.75 -2.55 -8.89
N MET A 123 -2.66 -1.76 -7.82
CA MET A 123 -2.55 -0.30 -7.95
C MET A 123 -1.28 0.13 -8.68
N TRP A 124 -0.14 -0.52 -8.40
CA TRP A 124 1.13 -0.28 -9.11
C TRP A 124 1.00 -0.58 -10.61
N LEU A 125 0.28 -1.64 -10.99
CA LEU A 125 0.00 -1.94 -12.39
C LEU A 125 -0.88 -0.88 -13.05
N LEU A 126 -1.96 -0.47 -12.37
CA LEU A 126 -2.89 0.52 -12.91
C LEU A 126 -2.20 1.87 -13.15
N TRP A 127 -1.43 2.33 -12.18
CA TRP A 127 -0.64 3.56 -12.32
C TRP A 127 0.51 3.40 -13.31
N GLY A 128 1.16 2.24 -13.38
CA GLY A 128 2.19 1.95 -14.39
C GLY A 128 1.64 2.06 -15.82
N SER A 129 0.45 1.48 -16.06
CA SER A 129 -0.25 1.59 -17.34
C SER A 129 -0.72 3.02 -17.63
N PHE A 130 -1.13 3.78 -16.60
CA PHE A 130 -1.48 5.19 -16.77
C PHE A 130 -0.26 6.05 -17.14
N TYR A 131 0.86 5.92 -16.41
CA TYR A 131 2.07 6.70 -16.64
C TYR A 131 2.76 6.38 -17.97
N SER A 132 2.67 5.13 -18.46
CA SER A 132 3.25 4.77 -19.76
C SER A 132 2.60 5.52 -20.93
N ARG A 133 1.40 6.09 -20.72
CA ARG A 133 0.63 6.87 -21.71
C ARG A 133 0.89 8.38 -21.59
N ILE A 134 1.62 8.84 -20.57
CA ILE A 134 1.93 10.26 -20.37
C ILE A 134 3.21 10.64 -21.13
N PRO A 135 3.23 11.77 -21.86
CA PRO A 135 4.46 12.28 -22.48
C PRO A 135 5.61 12.48 -21.49
N GLN A 136 6.83 12.21 -21.94
CA GLN A 136 8.02 12.22 -21.08
C GLN A 136 8.25 13.57 -20.36
N ASP A 137 8.07 14.68 -21.08
CA ASP A 137 8.22 16.05 -20.56
C ASP A 137 7.27 16.35 -19.39
N HIS A 138 6.09 15.75 -19.38
CA HIS A 138 5.17 15.83 -18.25
C HIS A 138 5.56 14.90 -17.10
N THR A 139 6.03 13.69 -17.39
CA THR A 139 6.45 12.72 -16.39
C THR A 139 7.68 13.21 -15.60
N GLU A 140 8.61 13.90 -16.26
CA GLU A 140 9.81 14.49 -15.65
C GLU A 140 9.47 15.52 -14.56
N VAL A 141 8.31 16.19 -14.65
CA VAL A 141 7.83 17.12 -13.61
C VAL A 141 6.92 16.41 -12.60
N LEU A 142 6.05 15.50 -13.07
CA LEU A 142 5.07 14.82 -12.24
C LEU A 142 5.71 13.87 -11.22
N ALA A 143 6.81 13.18 -11.58
CA ALA A 143 7.46 12.22 -10.69
C ALA A 143 8.12 12.91 -9.48
N PRO A 144 8.98 13.93 -9.64
CA PRO A 144 9.54 14.68 -8.51
C PRO A 144 8.45 15.38 -7.68
N ALA A 145 7.46 15.99 -8.33
CA ALA A 145 6.36 16.65 -7.63
C ALA A 145 5.53 15.66 -6.79
N SER A 146 5.23 14.47 -7.35
CA SER A 146 4.54 13.41 -6.62
C SER A 146 5.35 12.89 -5.44
N ALA A 147 6.67 12.76 -5.59
CA ALA A 147 7.55 12.38 -4.50
C ALA A 147 7.59 13.44 -3.39
N ALA A 148 7.64 14.73 -3.74
CA ALA A 148 7.59 15.82 -2.77
C ALA A 148 6.25 15.85 -2.00
N ILE A 149 5.13 15.70 -2.71
CA ILE A 149 3.80 15.60 -2.07
C ILE A 149 3.74 14.36 -1.16
N ALA A 150 4.25 13.21 -1.63
CA ALA A 150 4.29 11.98 -0.84
C ALA A 150 5.11 12.15 0.45
N ALA A 151 6.25 12.84 0.37
CA ALA A 151 7.07 13.16 1.54
C ALA A 151 6.33 14.07 2.53
N LEU A 152 5.63 15.11 2.05
CA LEU A 152 4.82 15.99 2.89
C LEU A 152 3.66 15.22 3.57
N LEU A 153 2.98 14.34 2.84
CA LEU A 153 1.91 13.49 3.38
C LEU A 153 2.44 12.51 4.43
N THR A 154 3.64 11.95 4.20
CA THR A 154 4.32 11.06 5.14
C THR A 154 4.75 11.82 6.40
N LEU A 155 5.22 13.07 6.25
CA LEU A 155 5.53 13.92 7.40
C LEU A 155 4.26 14.28 8.18
N ALA A 156 3.17 14.59 7.48
CA ALA A 156 1.88 14.86 8.11
C ALA A 156 1.35 13.64 8.88
N SER A 157 1.46 12.43 8.32
CA SER A 157 1.05 11.21 9.01
C SER A 157 1.94 10.90 10.22
N SER A 158 3.24 11.23 10.17
CA SER A 158 4.16 11.06 11.31
C SER A 158 3.80 11.95 12.51
N ALA A 159 3.11 13.07 12.27
CA ALA A 159 2.63 13.95 13.32
C ALA A 159 1.29 13.49 13.93
N MET A 160 0.66 12.45 13.37
CA MET A 160 -0.58 11.88 13.87
C MET A 160 -0.30 10.63 14.71
N SER A 161 -1.18 10.33 15.66
CA SER A 161 -1.08 9.14 16.51
C SER A 161 -2.39 8.36 16.58
N GLY A 162 -2.27 7.07 16.93
CA GLY A 162 -3.39 6.15 17.09
C GLY A 162 -4.26 5.99 15.83
N TRP A 163 -5.56 5.81 16.05
CA TRP A 163 -6.53 5.53 14.99
C TRP A 163 -6.68 6.65 13.96
N VAL A 164 -6.37 7.90 14.32
CA VAL A 164 -6.41 9.03 13.38
C VAL A 164 -5.33 8.84 12.31
N GLY A 165 -4.11 8.49 12.70
CA GLY A 165 -3.02 8.20 11.76
C GLY A 165 -3.33 7.00 10.87
N ILE A 166 -3.90 5.93 11.45
CA ILE A 166 -4.31 4.74 10.70
C ILE A 166 -5.39 5.08 9.67
N ALA A 167 -6.45 5.79 10.06
CA ALA A 167 -7.53 6.18 9.15
C ALA A 167 -7.03 7.12 8.05
N PHE A 168 -6.15 8.07 8.38
CA PHE A 168 -5.54 8.97 7.43
C PHE A 168 -4.74 8.21 6.37
N VAL A 169 -3.85 7.30 6.79
CA VAL A 169 -3.05 6.51 5.86
C VAL A 169 -3.90 5.51 5.07
N ALA A 170 -4.88 4.87 5.70
CA ALA A 170 -5.82 3.97 5.03
C ALA A 170 -6.71 4.68 3.99
N SER A 171 -6.83 6.02 4.02
CA SER A 171 -7.56 6.76 3.00
C SER A 171 -6.76 6.92 1.69
N PHE A 172 -5.43 6.88 1.77
CA PHE A 172 -4.55 7.17 0.64
C PHE A 172 -4.73 6.21 -0.55
N PRO A 173 -4.90 4.89 -0.36
CA PRO A 173 -5.18 4.01 -1.49
C PRO A 173 -6.48 4.39 -2.20
N ILE A 174 -7.54 4.72 -1.46
CA ILE A 174 -8.83 5.14 -2.02
C ILE A 174 -8.67 6.40 -2.86
N ILE A 175 -8.04 7.45 -2.30
CA ILE A 175 -7.81 8.72 -2.99
C ILE A 175 -6.98 8.49 -4.26
N SER A 176 -5.95 7.64 -4.16
CA SER A 176 -5.14 7.25 -5.31
C SER A 176 -5.97 6.54 -6.39
N GLY A 177 -6.77 5.54 -6.02
CA GLY A 177 -7.60 4.80 -6.98
C GLY A 177 -8.66 5.66 -7.65
N MET A 178 -9.29 6.58 -6.91
CA MET A 178 -10.25 7.55 -7.45
C MET A 178 -9.60 8.57 -8.39
N SER A 179 -8.29 8.75 -8.32
CA SER A 179 -7.56 9.67 -9.20
C SER A 179 -7.17 9.05 -10.55
N LEU A 180 -7.36 7.73 -10.71
CA LEU A 180 -7.21 7.03 -11.99
C LEU A 180 -8.46 7.24 -12.86
N GLU A 181 -8.68 8.48 -13.31
CA GLU A 181 -9.73 8.84 -14.27
C GLU A 181 -9.19 8.97 -15.70
#